data_AF-A0A349DQF3-F1
#
_entry.id   AF-A0A349DQF3-F1
#
_cell.length_a   1.000
_cell.length_b   1.000
_cell.length_c   1.000
_cell.angle_alpha   90.00
_cell.angle_beta   90.00
_cell.angle_gamma   90.00
#
_symmetry.space_group_name_H-M   'P 1'
#
loop_
_entity.id
_entity.type
_entity.pdbx_description
1 polymer ?
#
loop_
_entity_poly.entity_id
_entity_poly.type
_entity_poly.pdbx_seq_one_letter_code
_entity_poly.pdbx_strand_id
1 'polypeptide(L)'
;MTYEEEKIARDFYTQLQEKFAALGENIQIAIQGAGVHWNCEASHNQRTCNISCSKDLPVSKQKPLYMISFLEDAKEVAFGRINDAMTALQSVQFWIDQASIEVMYENFEFVDLDKRKITQIQQQLLDFAPALETQANLELTHKGSDFFKLHIHKGDRSCELTGFGIKSPIAFTFKVEETTLFESERDLKELAHMVKNWVIDEWPPSKLEAAFPGLMTGKLAGYYEEGRLVQGEFVASWDNVQSFFDDIDSMFFSIKQDIIGLIQAMRTKGYDHHLRAGQSLYNLVFSRARKHGLANNQAFIQFGYQDELLMIRSYIKGENNTTITKIAYTQELESLLEALKQEPID
;
A
#
# COMPACT_ATOMS: atom_id res chain seq x y z
N MET A 1 4.10 -22.45 26.37
CA MET A 1 4.72 -21.12 26.26
C MET A 1 3.56 -20.14 26.14
N THR A 2 3.41 -19.23 27.10
CA THR A 2 2.33 -18.22 27.09
C THR A 2 2.77 -17.07 26.20
N TYR A 3 1.96 -16.73 25.20
CA TYR A 3 2.22 -15.58 24.34
C TYR A 3 2.00 -14.29 25.14
N GLU A 4 2.68 -13.22 24.77
CA GLU A 4 2.61 -11.99 25.55
C GLU A 4 1.29 -11.25 25.33
N GLU A 5 0.71 -11.41 24.14
CA GLU A 5 -0.62 -10.95 23.77
C GLU A 5 -1.70 -11.59 24.67
N GLU A 6 -1.52 -12.85 25.05
CA GLU A 6 -2.39 -13.53 26.02
C GLU A 6 -2.32 -12.84 27.40
N LYS A 7 -1.12 -12.49 27.87
CA LYS A 7 -0.96 -11.82 29.16
C LYS A 7 -1.62 -10.45 29.15
N ILE A 8 -1.36 -9.66 28.10
CA ILE A 8 -1.97 -8.33 27.92
C ILE A 8 -3.50 -8.44 27.92
N ALA A 9 -4.07 -9.42 27.21
CA ALA A 9 -5.51 -9.62 27.15
C ALA A 9 -6.09 -10.05 28.51
N ARG A 10 -5.44 -10.96 29.24
CA ARG A 10 -5.89 -11.39 30.57
C ARG A 10 -5.84 -10.26 31.59
N ASP A 11 -4.79 -9.45 31.56
CA ASP A 11 -4.64 -8.29 32.44
C ASP A 11 -5.71 -7.23 32.13
N PHE A 12 -5.99 -6.97 30.85
CA PHE A 12 -7.03 -6.04 30.44
C PHE A 12 -8.44 -6.56 30.74
N TYR A 13 -8.68 -7.87 30.55
CA TYR A 13 -9.93 -8.53 30.93
C TYR A 13 -10.22 -8.41 32.43
N THR A 14 -9.19 -8.60 33.27
CA THR A 14 -9.32 -8.43 34.72
C THR A 14 -9.73 -6.99 35.06
N GLN A 15 -9.10 -6.00 34.42
CA GLN A 15 -9.46 -4.58 34.59
C GLN A 15 -10.90 -4.28 34.13
N LEU A 16 -11.35 -4.88 33.02
CA LEU A 16 -12.75 -4.76 32.58
C LEU A 16 -13.70 -5.34 33.64
N GLN A 17 -13.43 -6.55 34.15
CA GLN A 17 -14.25 -7.18 35.18
C GLN A 17 -14.35 -6.31 36.44
N GLU A 18 -13.23 -5.78 36.92
CA GLU A 18 -13.19 -4.89 38.08
C GLU A 18 -13.96 -3.59 37.84
N LYS A 19 -13.78 -2.98 36.65
CA LYS A 19 -14.43 -1.72 36.29
C LYS A 19 -15.95 -1.83 36.25
N PHE A 20 -16.48 -2.94 35.75
CA PHE A 20 -17.91 -3.15 35.55
C PHE A 20 -18.58 -3.98 36.66
N ALA A 21 -17.84 -4.47 37.65
CA ALA A 21 -18.39 -5.26 38.77
C ALA A 21 -19.54 -4.57 39.52
N ALA A 22 -19.55 -3.23 39.55
CA ALA A 22 -20.56 -2.44 40.24
C ALA A 22 -21.80 -2.08 39.39
N LEU A 23 -21.76 -2.33 38.07
CA LEU A 23 -22.79 -1.86 37.12
C LEU A 23 -23.91 -2.88 36.85
N GLY A 24 -23.93 -4.01 37.57
CA GLY A 24 -25.02 -4.98 37.58
C GLY A 24 -24.90 -6.10 36.53
N GLU A 25 -25.85 -7.04 36.56
CA GLU A 25 -25.82 -8.32 35.80
C GLU A 25 -25.97 -8.19 34.26
N ASN A 26 -26.10 -6.96 33.73
CA ASN A 26 -26.43 -6.74 32.32
C ASN A 26 -25.22 -6.51 31.40
N ILE A 27 -24.01 -6.36 31.96
CA ILE A 27 -22.79 -6.18 31.17
C ILE A 27 -22.11 -7.53 30.99
N GLN A 28 -21.92 -7.95 29.74
CA GLN A 28 -21.21 -9.18 29.42
C GLN A 28 -19.77 -8.84 29.08
N ILE A 29 -18.82 -9.57 29.68
CA ILE A 29 -17.39 -9.41 29.43
C ILE A 29 -16.85 -10.78 29.05
N ALA A 30 -16.14 -10.86 27.94
CA ALA A 30 -15.54 -12.09 27.45
C ALA A 30 -14.08 -11.89 27.07
N ILE A 31 -13.32 -12.99 27.06
CA ILE A 31 -11.97 -13.06 26.55
C ILE A 31 -11.82 -14.32 25.71
N GLN A 32 -11.24 -14.20 24.52
CA GLN A 32 -10.99 -15.32 23.62
C GLN A 32 -9.73 -15.08 22.79
N GLY A 33 -9.05 -16.16 22.41
CA GLY A 33 -7.87 -16.07 21.58
C GLY A 33 -7.08 -17.35 21.45
N ALA A 34 -6.10 -17.33 20.54
CA ALA A 34 -5.11 -18.37 20.35
C ALA A 34 -3.84 -17.79 19.74
N GLY A 35 -2.67 -18.26 20.18
CA GLY A 35 -1.39 -17.75 19.69
C GLY A 35 -1.23 -16.26 19.97
N VAL A 36 -0.99 -15.49 18.91
CA VAL A 36 -0.81 -14.02 18.92
C VAL A 36 -2.11 -13.24 18.73
N HIS A 37 -3.25 -13.92 18.61
CA HIS A 37 -4.55 -13.30 18.36
C HIS A 37 -5.44 -13.43 19.59
N TRP A 38 -5.44 -12.39 20.44
CA TRP A 38 -6.26 -12.33 21.65
C TRP A 38 -7.15 -11.10 21.66
N ASN A 39 -8.42 -11.30 22.05
CA ASN A 39 -9.41 -10.23 22.12
C ASN A 39 -10.18 -10.29 23.43
N CYS A 40 -10.49 -9.11 23.98
CA CYS A 40 -11.50 -8.92 24.99
C CYS A 40 -12.77 -8.36 24.34
N GLU A 41 -13.92 -8.65 24.92
CA GLU A 41 -15.20 -8.09 24.52
C GLU A 41 -15.90 -7.54 25.76
N ALA A 42 -16.54 -6.37 25.63
CA ALA A 42 -17.48 -5.85 26.61
C ALA A 42 -18.76 -5.44 25.88
N SER A 43 -19.93 -5.85 26.37
CA SER A 43 -21.21 -5.55 25.73
C SER A 43 -22.31 -5.23 26.74
N HIS A 44 -23.19 -4.30 26.35
CA HIS A 44 -24.36 -3.88 27.12
C HIS A 44 -25.45 -3.37 26.17
N ASN A 45 -26.59 -4.05 26.17
CA ASN A 45 -27.67 -3.80 25.21
C ASN A 45 -27.18 -3.89 23.75
N GLN A 46 -27.30 -2.83 22.98
CA GLN A 46 -26.89 -2.76 21.57
C GLN A 46 -25.43 -2.30 21.38
N ARG A 47 -24.73 -1.94 22.47
CA ARG A 47 -23.35 -1.45 22.43
C ARG A 47 -22.38 -2.59 22.73
N THR A 48 -21.39 -2.75 21.86
CA THR A 48 -20.30 -3.70 22.06
C THR A 48 -18.95 -3.02 21.78
N CYS A 49 -17.94 -3.36 22.56
CA CYS A 49 -16.55 -3.06 22.30
C CYS A 49 -15.80 -4.36 22.03
N ASN A 50 -15.16 -4.47 20.87
CA ASN A 50 -14.23 -5.55 20.56
C ASN A 50 -12.80 -5.00 20.69
N ILE A 51 -12.00 -5.56 21.59
CA ILE A 51 -10.66 -5.07 21.92
C ILE A 51 -9.62 -6.11 21.55
N SER A 52 -8.88 -5.89 20.47
CA SER A 52 -7.71 -6.70 20.15
C SER A 52 -6.51 -6.24 20.95
N CYS A 53 -5.87 -7.18 21.65
CA CYS A 53 -4.76 -6.95 22.56
C CYS A 53 -3.48 -7.47 21.92
N SER A 54 -2.55 -6.59 21.60
CA SER A 54 -1.29 -6.95 20.94
C SER A 54 -0.09 -6.19 21.50
N LYS A 55 1.10 -6.46 20.96
CA LYS A 55 2.30 -5.65 21.19
C LYS A 55 2.46 -4.60 20.10
N ASP A 56 2.86 -3.40 20.51
CA ASP A 56 3.28 -2.35 19.58
C ASP A 56 4.64 -2.71 18.97
N LEU A 57 4.62 -3.41 17.83
CA LEU A 57 5.82 -3.90 17.12
C LEU A 57 6.72 -2.81 16.49
N PRO A 58 6.24 -1.62 16.07
CA PRO A 58 7.08 -0.59 15.44
C PRO A 58 7.95 0.23 16.41
N VAL A 59 7.71 0.21 17.73
CA VAL A 59 8.39 1.09 18.69
C VAL A 59 9.30 0.28 19.62
N SER A 60 10.53 0.74 19.83
CA SER A 60 11.55 0.10 20.68
C SER A 60 11.15 -0.12 22.15
N LYS A 61 9.97 0.37 22.56
CA LYS A 61 9.36 0.12 23.85
C LYS A 61 8.13 -0.76 23.60
N GLN A 62 8.27 -2.06 23.88
CA GLN A 62 7.18 -3.04 23.83
C GLN A 62 6.05 -2.62 24.79
N LYS A 63 5.14 -1.78 24.31
CA LYS A 63 3.95 -1.38 25.06
C LYS A 63 2.77 -2.24 24.61
N PRO A 64 1.81 -2.50 25.52
CA PRO A 64 0.51 -3.00 25.12
C PRO A 64 -0.11 -2.08 24.07
N LEU A 65 -0.74 -2.67 23.06
CA LEU A 65 -1.54 -1.98 22.07
C LEU A 65 -2.96 -2.53 22.12
N TYR A 66 -3.92 -1.62 22.24
CA TYR A 66 -5.35 -1.92 22.27
C TYR A 66 -5.98 -1.37 21.01
N MET A 67 -6.47 -2.27 20.14
CA MET A 67 -7.28 -1.92 18.98
C MET A 67 -8.74 -2.12 19.34
N ILE A 68 -9.51 -1.04 19.40
CA ILE A 68 -10.89 -1.05 19.88
C ILE A 68 -11.82 -0.75 18.72
N SER A 69 -12.71 -1.69 18.41
CA SER A 69 -13.88 -1.46 17.56
C SER A 69 -15.08 -1.16 18.45
N PHE A 70 -15.75 -0.04 18.18
CA PHE A 70 -16.97 0.40 18.86
C PHE A 70 -18.17 0.08 17.99
N LEU A 71 -19.00 -0.85 18.43
CA LEU A 71 -20.14 -1.38 17.67
C LEU A 71 -21.47 -0.94 18.27
N GLU A 72 -22.43 -0.63 17.40
CA GLU A 72 -23.84 -0.42 17.70
C GLU A 72 -24.67 -1.31 16.77
N ASP A 73 -25.58 -2.10 17.31
CA ASP A 73 -26.38 -3.08 16.54
C ASP A 73 -25.51 -3.99 15.64
N ALA A 74 -24.38 -4.45 16.20
CA ALA A 74 -23.37 -5.26 15.54
C ALA A 74 -22.68 -4.61 14.32
N LYS A 75 -22.87 -3.30 14.09
CA LYS A 75 -22.14 -2.52 13.08
C LYS A 75 -21.05 -1.70 13.75
N GLU A 76 -19.85 -1.74 13.19
CA GLU A 76 -18.77 -0.84 13.62
C GLU A 76 -19.14 0.61 13.29
N VAL A 77 -19.19 1.45 14.32
CA VAL A 77 -19.48 2.89 14.20
C VAL A 77 -18.18 3.71 14.27
N ALA A 78 -17.23 3.24 15.08
CA ALA A 78 -15.93 3.85 15.25
C ALA A 78 -14.85 2.81 15.56
N PHE A 79 -13.61 3.21 15.33
CA PHE A 79 -12.44 2.41 15.63
C PHE A 79 -11.34 3.27 16.28
N GLY A 80 -10.46 2.66 17.07
CA GLY A 80 -9.34 3.38 17.66
C GLY A 80 -8.17 2.48 18.05
N ARG A 81 -6.96 3.09 18.11
CA ARG A 81 -5.74 2.45 18.62
C ARG A 81 -5.12 3.27 19.73
N ILE A 82 -4.80 2.63 20.85
CA ILE A 82 -4.18 3.31 21.99
C ILE A 82 -3.23 2.36 22.72
N ASN A 83 -2.14 2.90 23.27
CA ASN A 83 -1.13 2.14 24.02
C ASN A 83 -1.16 2.42 25.53
N ASP A 84 -2.27 3.00 25.99
CA ASP A 84 -2.54 3.32 27.39
C ASP A 84 -3.79 2.54 27.84
N ALA A 85 -3.60 1.61 28.76
CA ALA A 85 -4.66 0.71 29.23
C ALA A 85 -5.79 1.46 29.93
N MET A 86 -5.47 2.52 30.68
CA MET A 86 -6.47 3.29 31.41
C MET A 86 -7.37 4.08 30.48
N THR A 87 -6.81 4.71 29.45
CA THR A 87 -7.54 5.42 28.41
C THR A 87 -8.38 4.45 27.59
N ALA A 88 -7.85 3.26 27.25
CA ALA A 88 -8.61 2.19 26.61
C ALA A 88 -9.84 1.80 27.46
N LEU A 89 -9.63 1.50 28.74
CA LEU A 89 -10.69 1.12 29.68
C LEU A 89 -11.76 2.21 29.83
N GLN A 90 -11.35 3.48 29.94
CA GLN A 90 -12.25 4.62 30.01
C GLN A 90 -13.10 4.77 28.74
N SER A 91 -12.50 4.60 27.57
CA SER A 91 -13.25 4.65 26.31
C SER A 91 -14.30 3.54 26.20
N VAL A 92 -13.97 2.33 26.66
CA VAL A 92 -14.92 1.21 26.70
C VAL A 92 -16.07 1.55 27.66
N GLN A 93 -15.78 2.11 28.84
CA GLN A 93 -16.81 2.56 29.77
C GLN A 93 -17.77 3.58 29.14
N PHE A 94 -17.24 4.63 28.52
CA PHE A 94 -18.07 5.68 27.90
C PHE A 94 -19.00 5.10 26.84
N TRP A 95 -18.50 4.20 25.99
CA TRP A 95 -19.32 3.56 24.96
C TRP A 95 -20.43 2.68 25.55
N ILE A 96 -20.09 1.88 26.57
CA ILE A 96 -21.03 0.99 27.27
C ILE A 96 -22.10 1.79 28.04
N ASP A 97 -21.76 2.97 28.52
CA ASP A 97 -22.66 3.96 29.13
C ASP A 97 -23.49 4.75 28.10
N GLN A 98 -23.49 4.32 26.83
CA GLN A 98 -24.28 4.91 25.74
C GLN A 98 -23.86 6.36 25.39
N ALA A 99 -22.59 6.73 25.60
CA ALA A 99 -22.07 7.99 25.09
C ALA A 99 -22.24 8.07 23.57
N SER A 100 -22.63 9.24 23.07
CA SER A 100 -22.71 9.47 21.62
C SER A 100 -21.32 9.49 21.00
N ILE A 101 -21.24 9.33 19.67
CA ILE A 101 -19.96 9.36 18.98
C ILE A 101 -19.25 10.72 19.09
N GLU A 102 -20.00 11.82 19.18
CA GLU A 102 -19.47 13.16 19.40
C GLU A 102 -18.78 13.26 20.77
N VAL A 103 -19.42 12.73 21.82
CA VAL A 103 -18.83 12.68 23.16
C VAL A 103 -17.56 11.83 23.16
N MET A 104 -17.55 10.73 22.40
CA MET A 104 -16.35 9.91 22.23
C MET A 104 -15.21 10.71 21.58
N TYR A 105 -15.49 11.47 20.52
CA TYR A 105 -14.50 12.30 19.83
C TYR A 105 -13.93 13.45 20.68
N GLU A 106 -14.74 14.02 21.57
CA GLU A 106 -14.34 15.08 22.50
C GLU A 106 -13.39 14.57 23.60
N ASN A 107 -13.64 13.34 24.09
CA ASN A 107 -12.91 12.78 25.23
C ASN A 107 -11.72 11.90 24.83
N PHE A 108 -11.74 11.34 23.61
CA PHE A 108 -10.75 10.35 23.17
C PHE A 108 -10.23 10.68 21.77
N GLU A 109 -9.07 11.35 21.71
CA GLU A 109 -8.43 11.74 20.45
C GLU A 109 -8.22 10.54 19.50
N PHE A 110 -7.89 9.37 20.05
CA PHE A 110 -7.56 8.19 19.26
C PHE A 110 -8.76 7.58 18.50
N VAL A 111 -10.00 7.94 18.87
CA VAL A 111 -11.21 7.43 18.22
C VAL A 111 -11.37 8.08 16.85
N ASP A 112 -11.43 7.24 15.81
CA ASP A 112 -11.45 7.61 14.40
C ASP A 112 -10.37 8.65 14.01
N LEU A 113 -9.23 8.67 14.69
CA LEU A 113 -8.21 9.71 14.54
C LEU A 113 -7.84 9.96 13.07
N ASP A 114 -7.51 8.89 12.34
CA ASP A 114 -7.11 8.99 10.94
C ASP A 114 -8.28 9.38 10.02
N LYS A 115 -9.47 8.82 10.24
CA LYS A 115 -10.70 9.18 9.51
C LYS A 115 -11.03 10.67 9.69
N ARG A 116 -10.97 11.17 10.92
CA ARG A 116 -11.23 12.59 11.24
C ARG A 116 -10.18 13.50 10.62
N LYS A 117 -8.89 13.14 10.71
CA LYS A 117 -7.80 13.89 10.07
C LYS A 117 -7.95 13.95 8.56
N ILE A 118 -8.26 12.83 7.90
CA ILE A 118 -8.46 12.81 6.45
C ILE A 118 -9.69 13.62 6.05
N THR A 119 -10.78 13.54 6.81
CA THR A 119 -11.99 14.34 6.55
C THR A 119 -11.68 15.84 6.66
N GLN A 120 -10.88 16.24 7.65
CA GLN A 120 -10.42 17.62 7.80
C GLN A 120 -9.53 18.05 6.62
N ILE A 121 -8.57 17.21 6.20
CA ILE A 121 -7.73 17.46 5.04
C ILE A 121 -8.59 17.61 3.78
N GLN A 122 -9.56 16.72 3.59
CA GLN A 122 -10.51 16.76 2.47
C GLN A 122 -11.25 18.10 2.45
N GLN A 123 -11.81 18.54 3.58
CA GLN A 123 -12.50 19.82 3.65
C GLN A 123 -11.58 20.99 3.29
N GLN A 124 -10.35 21.00 3.81
CA GLN A 124 -9.38 22.04 3.50
C GLN A 124 -8.97 22.04 2.01
N LEU A 125 -8.86 20.88 1.38
CA LEU A 125 -8.64 20.78 -0.08
C LEU A 125 -9.78 21.44 -0.85
N LEU A 126 -11.03 21.20 -0.44
CA LEU A 126 -12.21 21.81 -1.07
C LEU A 126 -12.25 23.32 -0.83
N ASP A 127 -11.85 23.80 0.35
CA ASP A 127 -11.77 25.22 0.66
C ASP A 127 -10.70 25.93 -0.23
N PHE A 128 -9.56 25.29 -0.46
CA PHE A 128 -8.49 25.83 -1.32
C PHE A 128 -8.77 25.68 -2.83
N ALA A 129 -9.48 24.62 -3.22
CA ALA A 129 -9.79 24.31 -4.62
C ALA A 129 -11.24 23.81 -4.78
N PRO A 130 -12.25 24.71 -4.71
CA PRO A 130 -13.67 24.32 -4.74
C PRO A 130 -14.12 23.58 -6.00
N ALA A 131 -13.39 23.74 -7.11
CA ALA A 131 -13.66 23.01 -8.35
C ALA A 131 -13.55 21.48 -8.18
N LEU A 132 -12.79 21.00 -7.20
CA LEU A 132 -12.67 19.57 -6.90
C LEU A 132 -14.03 18.96 -6.52
N GLU A 133 -14.86 19.67 -5.76
CA GLU A 133 -16.16 19.18 -5.29
C GLU A 133 -17.14 18.91 -6.45
N THR A 134 -17.07 19.71 -7.51
CA THR A 134 -18.05 19.69 -8.60
C THR A 134 -17.54 19.00 -9.86
N GLN A 135 -16.22 18.77 -9.99
CA GLN A 135 -15.61 18.30 -11.23
C GLN A 135 -14.74 17.05 -11.06
N ALA A 136 -14.50 16.58 -9.83
CA ALA A 136 -13.83 15.31 -9.54
C ALA A 136 -14.70 14.43 -8.64
N ASN A 137 -14.38 13.15 -8.61
CA ASN A 137 -14.92 12.22 -7.63
C ASN A 137 -13.93 12.14 -6.46
N LEU A 138 -14.42 12.40 -5.25
CA LEU A 138 -13.66 12.30 -4.01
C LEU A 138 -14.19 11.12 -3.20
N GLU A 139 -13.37 10.10 -3.03
CA GLU A 139 -13.73 8.86 -2.35
C GLU A 139 -12.85 8.65 -1.12
N LEU A 140 -13.47 8.60 0.05
CA LEU A 140 -12.84 8.13 1.28
C LEU A 140 -13.15 6.64 1.45
N THR A 141 -12.17 5.79 1.17
CA THR A 141 -12.31 4.34 1.30
C THR A 141 -11.66 3.83 2.58
N HIS A 142 -12.31 2.85 3.22
CA HIS A 142 -11.80 2.15 4.39
C HIS A 142 -11.42 0.72 3.98
N LYS A 143 -10.13 0.39 4.04
CA LYS A 143 -9.58 -0.92 3.66
C LYS A 143 -9.33 -1.82 4.88
N GLY A 144 -10.19 -1.71 5.90
CA GLY A 144 -10.10 -2.43 7.16
C GLY A 144 -9.15 -1.78 8.17
N SER A 145 -9.42 -2.00 9.47
CA SER A 145 -8.66 -1.42 10.59
C SER A 145 -8.55 0.12 10.51
N ASP A 146 -7.35 0.69 10.54
CA ASP A 146 -7.08 2.14 10.43
C ASP A 146 -6.65 2.57 9.02
N PHE A 147 -6.76 1.69 8.02
CA PHE A 147 -6.35 2.00 6.67
C PHE A 147 -7.45 2.76 5.93
N PHE A 148 -7.42 4.08 6.09
CA PHE A 148 -8.21 5.00 5.29
C PHE A 148 -7.42 5.47 4.08
N LYS A 149 -8.12 5.76 2.98
CA LYS A 149 -7.52 6.28 1.76
C LYS A 149 -8.46 7.32 1.16
N LEU A 150 -7.97 8.55 1.00
CA LEU A 150 -8.62 9.57 0.19
C LEU A 150 -8.10 9.45 -1.25
N HIS A 151 -9.02 9.14 -2.16
CA HIS A 151 -8.77 9.03 -3.59
C HIS A 151 -9.56 10.12 -4.32
N ILE A 152 -8.89 10.89 -5.16
CA ILE A 152 -9.48 11.98 -5.93
C ILE A 152 -9.25 11.67 -7.40
N HIS A 153 -10.30 11.53 -8.20
CA HIS A 153 -10.16 11.10 -9.60
C HIS A 153 -11.13 11.77 -10.58
N LYS A 154 -10.70 11.83 -11.84
CA LYS A 154 -11.50 12.24 -12.99
C LYS A 154 -10.92 11.60 -14.24
N GLY A 155 -11.73 10.79 -14.93
CA GLY A 155 -11.26 10.06 -16.12
C GLY A 155 -10.16 9.07 -15.75
N ASP A 156 -9.03 9.13 -16.45
CA ASP A 156 -7.85 8.31 -16.18
C ASP A 156 -6.91 8.94 -15.14
N ARG A 157 -7.12 10.19 -14.70
CA ARG A 157 -6.21 10.83 -13.75
C ARG A 157 -6.71 10.70 -12.33
N SER A 158 -5.79 10.40 -11.41
CA SER A 158 -6.09 10.40 -9.99
C SER A 158 -4.95 10.86 -9.09
N CYS A 159 -5.32 11.20 -7.86
CA CYS A 159 -4.43 11.49 -6.76
C CYS A 159 -4.84 10.67 -5.54
N GLU A 160 -3.86 10.22 -4.77
CA GLU A 160 -4.09 9.52 -3.51
C GLU A 160 -3.35 10.22 -2.39
N LEU A 161 -4.07 10.54 -1.32
CA LEU A 161 -3.47 11.12 -0.12
C LEU A 161 -2.54 10.09 0.53
N THR A 162 -1.28 10.47 0.68
CA THR A 162 -0.27 9.74 1.43
C THR A 162 0.17 10.58 2.64
N GLY A 163 0.76 9.94 3.64
CA GLY A 163 1.43 10.65 4.73
C GLY A 163 0.53 11.42 5.72
N PHE A 164 -0.50 10.80 6.27
CA PHE A 164 -1.35 11.37 7.32
C PHE A 164 -1.29 10.55 8.61
N GLY A 165 -1.82 11.09 9.71
CA GLY A 165 -1.83 10.42 11.00
C GLY A 165 -0.42 10.26 11.57
N ILE A 166 0.00 9.01 11.79
CA ILE A 166 1.36 8.67 12.24
C ILE A 166 2.40 8.90 11.13
N LYS A 167 1.98 8.87 9.85
CA LYS A 167 2.88 8.93 8.68
C LYS A 167 3.10 10.35 8.13
N SER A 168 2.85 11.39 8.93
CA SER A 168 3.22 12.78 8.58
C SER A 168 4.67 12.85 8.14
N PRO A 169 5.03 13.66 7.12
CA PRO A 169 4.27 14.76 6.48
C PRO A 169 3.26 14.35 5.39
N ILE A 170 2.29 15.24 5.11
CA ILE A 170 1.23 15.04 4.09
C ILE A 170 1.81 15.10 2.68
N ALA A 171 1.45 14.11 1.87
CA ALA A 171 1.82 14.03 0.47
C ALA A 171 0.65 13.56 -0.40
N PHE A 172 0.79 13.73 -1.72
CA PHE A 172 -0.10 13.12 -2.70
C PHE A 172 0.71 12.33 -3.72
N THR A 173 0.24 11.11 -3.98
CA THR A 173 0.70 10.30 -5.13
C THR A 173 -0.17 10.62 -6.34
N PHE A 174 0.44 11.04 -7.45
CA PHE A 174 -0.23 11.42 -8.69
C PHE A 174 -0.15 10.28 -9.70
N LYS A 175 -1.30 9.91 -10.27
CA LYS A 175 -1.46 8.70 -11.08
C LYS A 175 -2.21 8.95 -12.37
N VAL A 176 -1.87 8.14 -13.37
CA VAL A 176 -2.66 7.92 -14.59
C VAL A 176 -3.04 6.45 -14.62
N GLU A 177 -4.32 6.18 -14.77
CA GLU A 177 -4.97 4.91 -14.52
C GLU A 177 -4.61 4.41 -13.11
N GLU A 178 -3.75 3.39 -13.01
CA GLU A 178 -3.24 2.86 -11.73
C GLU A 178 -1.73 3.11 -11.56
N THR A 179 -1.10 3.77 -12.52
CA THR A 179 0.34 3.96 -12.59
C THR A 179 0.73 5.24 -11.86
N THR A 180 1.50 5.11 -10.78
CA THR A 180 2.13 6.24 -10.11
C THR A 180 3.16 6.89 -11.02
N LEU A 181 2.95 8.17 -11.32
CA LEU A 181 3.93 8.98 -12.05
C LEU A 181 4.93 9.63 -11.10
N PHE A 182 4.43 10.27 -10.04
CA PHE A 182 5.23 10.96 -9.04
C PHE A 182 4.48 11.14 -7.72
N GLU A 183 5.21 11.52 -6.68
CA GLU A 183 4.67 11.90 -5.37
C GLU A 183 5.16 13.31 -5.03
N SER A 184 4.33 14.09 -4.35
CA SER A 184 4.71 15.43 -3.86
C SER A 184 4.29 15.61 -2.42
N GLU A 185 5.24 16.07 -1.60
CA GLU A 185 5.06 16.45 -0.20
C GLU A 185 5.29 17.97 -0.07
N ARG A 186 4.25 18.71 0.32
CA ARG A 186 4.22 20.18 0.37
C ARG A 186 3.20 20.66 1.40
N ASP A 187 3.09 21.99 1.58
CA ASP A 187 1.95 22.52 2.31
C ASP A 187 0.63 22.18 1.60
N LEU A 188 -0.43 22.05 2.40
CA LEU A 188 -1.71 21.56 1.90
C LEU A 188 -2.33 22.48 0.84
N LYS A 189 -2.06 23.79 0.87
CA LYS A 189 -2.62 24.72 -0.10
C LYS A 189 -1.95 24.54 -1.46
N GLU A 190 -0.63 24.40 -1.50
CA GLU A 190 0.09 24.04 -2.74
C GLU A 190 -0.39 22.68 -3.27
N LEU A 191 -0.54 21.68 -2.39
CA LEU A 191 -1.06 20.36 -2.78
C LEU A 191 -2.47 20.44 -3.35
N ALA A 192 -3.38 21.23 -2.76
CA ALA A 192 -4.74 21.41 -3.27
C ALA A 192 -4.75 21.96 -4.70
N HIS A 193 -3.93 22.97 -4.96
CA HIS A 193 -3.78 23.54 -6.29
C HIS A 193 -3.14 22.56 -7.28
N MET A 194 -2.15 21.77 -6.84
CA MET A 194 -1.53 20.75 -7.67
C MET A 194 -2.51 19.63 -8.04
N VAL A 195 -3.29 19.13 -7.07
CA VAL A 195 -4.34 18.12 -7.29
C VAL A 195 -5.38 18.64 -8.26
N LYS A 196 -5.85 19.89 -8.09
CA LYS A 196 -6.79 20.51 -9.03
C LYS A 196 -6.20 20.65 -10.44
N ASN A 197 -4.97 21.13 -10.57
CA ASN A 197 -4.32 21.31 -11.87
C ASN A 197 -4.07 19.97 -12.57
N TRP A 198 -3.78 18.91 -11.80
CA TRP A 198 -3.60 17.56 -12.32
C TRP A 198 -4.92 16.91 -12.77
N VAL A 199 -5.89 16.83 -11.86
CA VAL A 199 -7.14 16.06 -12.05
C VAL A 199 -8.17 16.83 -12.88
N ILE A 200 -8.31 18.14 -12.67
CA ILE A 200 -9.37 18.94 -13.30
C ILE A 200 -8.89 19.61 -14.59
N ASP A 201 -7.76 20.33 -14.52
CA ASP A 201 -7.25 21.09 -15.67
C ASP A 201 -6.38 20.26 -16.62
N GLU A 202 -6.14 19.01 -16.26
CA GLU A 202 -5.36 18.05 -17.05
C GLU A 202 -3.95 18.56 -17.41
N TRP A 203 -3.30 19.32 -16.52
CA TRP A 203 -1.94 19.80 -16.77
C TRP A 203 -0.96 18.64 -16.94
N PRO A 204 -0.07 18.67 -17.96
CA PRO A 204 1.01 17.70 -18.06
C PRO A 204 2.03 17.92 -16.93
N PRO A 205 2.77 16.87 -16.51
CA PRO A 205 3.81 16.97 -15.49
C PRO A 205 4.80 18.14 -15.66
N SER A 206 5.31 18.42 -16.85
CA SER A 206 6.23 19.51 -17.17
C SER A 206 5.64 20.88 -16.87
N LYS A 207 4.34 21.05 -17.08
CA LYS A 207 3.62 22.27 -16.70
C LYS A 207 3.44 22.38 -15.19
N LEU A 208 3.27 21.26 -14.49
CA LEU A 208 3.29 21.25 -13.02
C LEU A 208 4.69 21.62 -12.50
N GLU A 209 5.77 21.05 -13.05
CA GLU A 209 7.14 21.39 -12.66
C GLU A 209 7.45 22.88 -12.84
N ALA A 210 7.00 23.47 -13.95
CA ALA A 210 7.17 24.90 -14.19
C ALA A 210 6.38 25.78 -13.20
N ALA A 211 5.26 25.30 -12.68
CA ALA A 211 4.37 26.06 -11.80
C ALA A 211 4.65 25.85 -10.30
N PHE A 212 5.25 24.71 -9.92
CA PHE A 212 5.51 24.34 -8.54
C PHE A 212 7.02 24.16 -8.32
N PRO A 213 7.74 25.20 -7.86
CA PRO A 213 9.18 25.16 -7.70
C PRO A 213 9.67 23.97 -6.87
N GLY A 214 10.67 23.26 -7.40
CA GLY A 214 11.26 22.08 -6.76
C GLY A 214 10.47 20.79 -6.93
N LEU A 215 9.35 20.79 -7.68
CA LEU A 215 8.66 19.55 -8.05
C LEU A 215 9.53 18.79 -9.07
N MET A 216 9.72 17.50 -8.84
CA MET A 216 10.45 16.59 -9.73
C MET A 216 9.53 15.41 -10.04
N THR A 217 9.02 15.35 -11.27
CA THR A 217 8.03 14.33 -11.67
C THR A 217 8.66 13.04 -12.19
N GLY A 218 9.98 13.05 -12.44
CA GLY A 218 10.75 11.87 -12.80
C GLY A 218 10.57 11.41 -14.24
N LYS A 219 11.27 10.32 -14.62
CA LYS A 219 11.34 9.87 -16.01
C LYS A 219 10.01 9.36 -16.56
N LEU A 220 9.24 8.65 -15.73
CA LEU A 220 7.98 8.04 -16.16
C LEU A 220 6.94 9.09 -16.57
N ALA A 221 6.95 10.24 -15.91
CA ALA A 221 6.12 11.40 -16.27
C ALA A 221 6.43 11.92 -17.70
N GLY A 222 7.71 11.94 -18.10
CA GLY A 222 8.10 12.28 -19.48
C GLY A 222 7.54 11.30 -20.52
N TYR A 223 7.60 10.00 -20.24
CA TYR A 223 6.98 8.99 -21.11
C TYR A 223 5.46 9.16 -21.20
N TYR A 224 4.79 9.51 -20.09
CA TYR A 224 3.37 9.81 -20.09
C TYR A 224 3.04 10.99 -21.04
N GLU A 225 3.77 12.11 -20.92
CA GLU A 225 3.52 13.30 -21.74
C GLU A 225 3.65 13.06 -23.24
N GLU A 226 4.58 12.19 -23.61
CA GLU A 226 4.80 11.82 -25.01
C GLU A 226 3.80 10.77 -25.52
N GLY A 227 2.84 10.34 -24.70
CA GLY A 227 1.88 9.29 -25.05
C GLY A 227 2.46 7.88 -25.06
N ARG A 228 3.59 7.67 -24.35
CA ARG A 228 4.36 6.41 -24.31
C ARG A 228 4.39 5.78 -22.92
N LEU A 229 3.32 5.95 -22.14
CA LEU A 229 3.25 5.50 -20.74
C LEU A 229 3.66 4.04 -20.56
N VAL A 230 3.11 3.12 -21.37
CA VAL A 230 3.41 1.68 -21.27
C VAL A 230 4.89 1.37 -21.51
N GLN A 231 5.51 2.04 -22.50
CA GLN A 231 6.95 1.92 -22.74
C GLN A 231 7.75 2.42 -21.52
N GLY A 232 7.31 3.53 -20.90
CA GLY A 232 7.91 4.05 -19.67
C GLY A 232 7.79 3.07 -18.50
N GLU A 233 6.64 2.42 -18.33
CA GLU A 233 6.43 1.40 -17.29
C GLU A 233 7.36 0.20 -17.47
N PHE A 234 7.57 -0.23 -18.72
CA PHE A 234 8.54 -1.27 -19.04
C PHE A 234 9.95 -0.82 -18.69
N VAL A 235 10.40 0.35 -19.14
CA VAL A 235 11.73 0.86 -18.80
C VAL A 235 11.93 0.97 -17.28
N ALA A 236 10.94 1.50 -16.56
CA ALA A 236 10.99 1.59 -15.09
C ALA A 236 11.06 0.21 -14.43
N SER A 237 10.39 -0.80 -14.97
CA SER A 237 10.47 -2.17 -14.47
C SER A 237 11.87 -2.78 -14.64
N TRP A 238 12.57 -2.46 -15.74
CA TRP A 238 13.96 -2.87 -15.95
C TRP A 238 14.93 -2.14 -15.01
N ASP A 239 14.72 -0.83 -14.79
CA ASP A 239 15.49 -0.05 -13.82
C ASP A 239 15.36 -0.65 -12.40
N ASN A 240 14.15 -1.05 -11.99
CA ASN A 240 13.91 -1.71 -10.70
C ASN A 240 14.61 -3.06 -10.58
N VAL A 241 14.57 -3.89 -11.63
CA VAL A 241 15.25 -5.18 -11.66
C VAL A 241 16.77 -5.00 -11.59
N GLN A 242 17.31 -4.04 -12.31
CA GLN A 242 18.74 -3.74 -12.28
C GLN A 242 19.17 -3.27 -10.88
N SER A 243 18.44 -2.33 -10.26
CA SER A 243 18.72 -1.87 -8.89
C SER A 243 18.70 -3.01 -7.88
N PHE A 244 17.75 -3.95 -8.00
CA PHE A 244 17.69 -5.12 -7.13
C PHE A 244 18.97 -5.95 -7.19
N PHE A 245 19.47 -6.25 -8.40
CA PHE A 245 20.72 -6.99 -8.53
C PHE A 245 21.94 -6.18 -8.12
N ASP A 246 21.95 -4.87 -8.37
CA ASP A 246 23.01 -3.95 -7.93
C ASP A 246 23.14 -3.93 -6.39
N ASP A 247 22.03 -4.04 -5.65
CA ASP A 247 21.99 -4.02 -4.20
C ASP A 247 22.30 -5.38 -3.53
N ILE A 248 22.16 -6.50 -4.26
CA ILE A 248 22.50 -7.83 -3.71
C ILE A 248 24.00 -7.96 -3.48
N ASP A 249 24.39 -8.46 -2.31
CA ASP A 249 25.78 -8.78 -2.00
C ASP A 249 26.26 -10.01 -2.82
N SER A 250 27.33 -9.79 -3.58
CA SER A 250 27.99 -10.79 -4.41
C SER A 250 28.46 -12.04 -3.65
N MET A 251 28.72 -11.94 -2.34
CA MET A 251 29.08 -13.11 -1.52
C MET A 251 27.94 -14.13 -1.41
N PHE A 252 26.69 -13.67 -1.48
CA PHE A 252 25.50 -14.53 -1.42
C PHE A 252 24.95 -14.89 -2.80
N PHE A 253 25.43 -14.22 -3.85
CA PHE A 253 24.95 -14.40 -5.22
C PHE A 253 26.09 -14.27 -6.23
N SER A 254 26.87 -15.35 -6.36
CA SER A 254 28.13 -15.38 -7.13
C SER A 254 27.96 -15.06 -8.62
N ILE A 255 26.79 -15.32 -9.19
CA ILE A 255 26.44 -15.08 -10.60
C ILE A 255 25.88 -13.68 -10.88
N LYS A 256 25.91 -12.78 -9.88
CA LYS A 256 25.40 -11.40 -10.01
C LYS A 256 25.91 -10.69 -11.27
N GLN A 257 27.21 -10.75 -11.53
CA GLN A 257 27.83 -10.04 -12.65
C GLN A 257 27.38 -10.58 -14.01
N ASP A 258 27.20 -11.90 -14.13
CA ASP A 258 26.73 -12.52 -15.36
C ASP A 258 25.27 -12.13 -15.65
N ILE A 259 24.43 -12.04 -14.61
CA ILE A 259 23.04 -11.61 -14.74
C ILE A 259 22.95 -10.13 -15.13
N ILE A 260 23.75 -9.26 -14.50
CA ILE A 260 23.82 -7.84 -14.87
C ILE A 260 24.28 -7.71 -16.32
N GLY A 261 25.30 -8.45 -16.74
CA GLY A 261 25.78 -8.47 -18.12
C GLY A 261 24.70 -8.93 -19.12
N LEU A 262 23.94 -9.97 -18.76
CA LEU A 262 22.81 -10.45 -19.55
C LEU A 262 21.72 -9.37 -19.69
N ILE A 263 21.34 -8.72 -18.59
CA ILE A 263 20.36 -7.61 -18.58
C ILE A 263 20.84 -6.48 -19.49
N GLN A 264 22.09 -6.04 -19.35
CA GLN A 264 22.68 -4.97 -20.17
C GLN A 264 22.69 -5.32 -21.67
N ALA A 265 23.01 -6.58 -22.02
CA ALA A 265 22.98 -7.04 -23.40
C ALA A 265 21.56 -6.93 -24.01
N MET A 266 20.53 -7.32 -23.25
CA MET A 266 19.14 -7.21 -23.68
C MET A 266 18.67 -5.74 -23.78
N ARG A 267 19.09 -4.87 -22.85
CA ARG A 267 18.80 -3.43 -22.93
C ARG A 267 19.47 -2.76 -24.12
N THR A 268 20.69 -3.16 -24.48
CA THR A 268 21.39 -2.66 -25.67
C THR A 268 20.62 -2.96 -26.97
N LYS A 269 19.79 -4.02 -26.96
CA LYS A 269 18.88 -4.38 -28.05
C LYS A 269 17.52 -3.68 -27.98
N GLY A 270 17.25 -2.89 -26.93
CA GLY A 270 16.02 -2.13 -26.74
C GLY A 270 14.84 -2.94 -26.20
N TYR A 271 15.07 -4.12 -25.61
CA TYR A 271 13.97 -4.94 -25.07
C TYR A 271 13.27 -4.30 -23.87
N ASP A 272 13.93 -3.40 -23.15
CA ASP A 272 13.36 -2.62 -22.06
C ASP A 272 12.25 -1.65 -22.48
N HIS A 273 12.18 -1.31 -23.77
CA HIS A 273 11.07 -0.53 -24.33
C HIS A 273 9.86 -1.38 -24.71
N HIS A 274 9.99 -2.70 -24.70
CA HIS A 274 8.97 -3.61 -25.24
C HIS A 274 8.51 -4.68 -24.26
N LEU A 275 9.32 -5.06 -23.28
CA LEU A 275 9.02 -6.13 -22.36
C LEU A 275 9.02 -5.58 -20.94
N ARG A 276 8.04 -5.97 -20.12
CA ARG A 276 8.09 -5.74 -18.68
C ARG A 276 9.09 -6.71 -18.06
N ALA A 277 9.90 -6.22 -17.13
CA ALA A 277 10.74 -7.04 -16.27
C ALA A 277 10.11 -7.17 -14.87
N GLY A 278 10.09 -8.39 -14.36
CA GLY A 278 9.74 -8.71 -12.98
C GLY A 278 10.79 -9.64 -12.39
N GLN A 279 10.94 -9.65 -11.08
CA GLN A 279 11.91 -10.54 -10.42
C GLN A 279 11.35 -11.13 -9.12
N SER A 280 11.90 -12.28 -8.76
CA SER A 280 11.97 -12.79 -7.39
C SER A 280 13.42 -13.18 -7.10
N LEU A 281 13.73 -13.52 -5.84
CA LEU A 281 15.11 -13.81 -5.39
C LEU A 281 15.89 -14.77 -6.32
N TYR A 282 15.21 -15.73 -6.94
CA TYR A 282 15.82 -16.74 -7.81
C TYR A 282 15.39 -16.66 -9.28
N ASN A 283 14.53 -15.70 -9.64
CA ASN A 283 13.97 -15.65 -10.97
C ASN A 283 13.90 -14.25 -11.55
N LEU A 284 14.26 -14.12 -12.82
CA LEU A 284 13.91 -12.98 -13.66
C LEU A 284 12.78 -13.42 -14.59
N VAL A 285 11.81 -12.55 -14.82
CA VAL A 285 10.66 -12.82 -15.68
C VAL A 285 10.46 -11.65 -16.64
N PHE A 286 10.34 -11.96 -17.92
CA PHE A 286 9.88 -11.02 -18.94
C PHE A 286 8.50 -11.40 -19.44
N SER A 287 7.66 -10.40 -19.64
CA SER A 287 6.33 -10.58 -20.23
C SER A 287 5.88 -9.31 -20.94
N ARG A 288 4.70 -9.38 -21.57
CA ARG A 288 3.97 -8.22 -22.09
C ARG A 288 2.88 -7.74 -21.14
N ALA A 289 2.92 -8.18 -19.87
CA ALA A 289 2.01 -7.72 -18.84
C ALA A 289 2.26 -6.25 -18.55
N ARG A 290 1.21 -5.42 -18.59
CA ARG A 290 1.36 -4.06 -18.11
C ARG A 290 1.51 -4.01 -16.59
N LYS A 291 0.73 -4.82 -15.86
CA LYS A 291 0.68 -4.85 -14.38
C LYS A 291 1.54 -5.97 -13.79
N HIS A 292 1.79 -5.89 -12.47
CA HIS A 292 2.50 -6.95 -11.75
C HIS A 292 1.66 -8.23 -11.64
N GLY A 293 2.34 -9.38 -11.67
CA GLY A 293 1.71 -10.70 -11.76
C GLY A 293 1.55 -11.16 -13.21
N LEU A 294 1.38 -12.47 -13.39
CA LEU A 294 1.04 -13.07 -14.68
C LEU A 294 -0.36 -13.68 -14.59
N ALA A 295 -1.19 -13.43 -15.59
CA ALA A 295 -2.45 -14.17 -15.74
C ALA A 295 -2.18 -15.62 -16.18
N ASN A 296 -3.15 -16.52 -15.95
CA ASN A 296 -2.98 -17.97 -16.14
C ASN A 296 -2.60 -18.43 -17.57
N ASN A 297 -2.67 -17.57 -18.59
CA ASN A 297 -2.29 -17.87 -19.97
C ASN A 297 -1.44 -16.75 -20.61
N GLN A 298 -0.78 -15.95 -19.78
CA GLN A 298 0.00 -14.83 -20.29
C GLN A 298 1.36 -15.29 -20.78
N ALA A 299 1.79 -14.79 -21.94
CA ALA A 299 3.10 -15.13 -22.48
C ALA A 299 4.24 -14.58 -21.61
N PHE A 300 5.25 -15.41 -21.35
CA PHE A 300 6.41 -15.05 -20.54
C PHE A 300 7.68 -15.80 -20.93
N ILE A 301 8.81 -15.23 -20.52
CA ILE A 301 10.10 -15.90 -20.42
C ILE A 301 10.59 -15.75 -18.99
N GLN A 302 10.85 -16.86 -18.32
CA GLN A 302 11.37 -16.92 -16.96
C GLN A 302 12.78 -17.51 -16.98
N PHE A 303 13.68 -16.86 -16.27
CA PHE A 303 15.05 -17.29 -16.04
C PHE A 303 15.16 -17.75 -14.60
N GLY A 304 15.38 -19.03 -14.40
CA GLY A 304 15.78 -19.58 -13.11
C GLY A 304 17.30 -19.74 -13.07
N TYR A 305 17.89 -19.40 -11.94
CA TYR A 305 19.33 -19.52 -11.75
C TYR A 305 19.67 -20.69 -10.84
N GLN A 306 20.54 -21.58 -11.30
CA GLN A 306 21.05 -22.68 -10.51
C GLN A 306 22.53 -22.86 -10.83
N ASP A 307 23.38 -22.64 -9.83
CA ASP A 307 24.83 -22.59 -9.98
C ASP A 307 25.24 -21.57 -11.08
N GLU A 308 26.07 -21.96 -12.05
CA GLU A 308 26.49 -21.13 -13.21
C GLU A 308 25.58 -21.29 -14.44
N LEU A 309 24.43 -21.95 -14.29
CA LEU A 309 23.50 -22.27 -15.37
C LEU A 309 22.23 -21.41 -15.33
N LEU A 310 21.78 -21.09 -16.53
CA LEU A 310 20.54 -20.38 -16.81
C LEU A 310 19.49 -21.39 -17.28
N MET A 311 18.44 -21.58 -16.48
CA MET A 311 17.24 -22.31 -16.90
C MET A 311 16.26 -21.30 -17.49
N ILE A 312 16.04 -21.35 -18.80
CA ILE A 312 15.06 -20.53 -19.50
C ILE A 312 13.78 -21.34 -19.66
N ARG A 313 12.70 -20.93 -19.00
CA ARG A 313 11.34 -21.43 -19.23
C ARG A 313 10.58 -20.39 -20.02
N SER A 314 9.87 -20.78 -21.06
CA SER A 314 9.02 -19.85 -21.80
C SER A 314 7.66 -20.46 -22.07
N TYR A 315 6.65 -19.59 -22.04
CA TYR A 315 5.30 -19.86 -22.49
C TYR A 315 4.95 -18.80 -23.52
N ILE A 316 4.90 -19.17 -24.80
CA ILE A 316 4.64 -18.24 -25.92
C ILE A 316 3.69 -18.96 -26.89
N LYS A 317 2.62 -18.30 -27.34
CA LYS A 317 1.59 -18.89 -28.24
C LYS A 317 1.01 -20.22 -27.76
N GLY A 318 0.90 -20.41 -26.44
CA GLY A 318 0.39 -21.66 -25.86
C GLY A 318 1.41 -22.79 -25.75
N GLU A 319 2.65 -22.59 -26.18
CA GLU A 319 3.71 -23.60 -26.15
C GLU A 319 4.64 -23.39 -24.97
N ASN A 320 4.94 -24.47 -24.24
CA ASN A 320 5.91 -24.46 -23.16
C ASN A 320 7.25 -24.98 -23.66
N ASN A 321 8.31 -24.20 -23.46
CA ASN A 321 9.68 -24.60 -23.77
C ASN A 321 10.57 -24.45 -22.54
N THR A 322 11.54 -25.35 -22.40
CA THR A 322 12.58 -25.25 -21.36
C THR A 322 13.94 -25.52 -21.98
N THR A 323 14.89 -24.64 -21.72
CA THR A 323 16.27 -24.74 -22.18
C THR A 323 17.21 -24.44 -21.03
N ILE A 324 18.32 -25.17 -20.95
CA ILE A 324 19.37 -24.95 -19.97
C ILE A 324 20.63 -24.57 -20.74
N THR A 325 21.23 -23.43 -20.38
CA THR A 325 22.41 -22.89 -21.05
C THR A 325 23.30 -22.16 -20.03
N LYS A 326 24.45 -21.65 -20.47
CA LYS A 326 25.26 -20.73 -19.65
C LYS A 326 24.54 -19.38 -19.54
N ILE A 327 24.83 -18.63 -18.48
CA ILE A 327 24.31 -17.27 -18.31
C ILE A 327 25.00 -16.36 -19.34
N ALA A 328 24.39 -16.26 -20.53
CA ALA A 328 24.89 -15.46 -21.63
C ALA A 328 23.74 -15.08 -22.57
N TYR A 329 23.92 -13.97 -23.29
CA TYR A 329 23.00 -13.59 -24.35
C TYR A 329 23.30 -14.41 -25.61
N THR A 330 22.36 -15.27 -26.02
CA THR A 330 22.51 -16.17 -27.17
C THR A 330 21.47 -15.91 -28.26
N GLN A 331 21.70 -16.46 -29.46
CA GLN A 331 20.76 -16.33 -30.59
C GLN A 331 19.40 -16.98 -30.29
N GLU A 332 19.40 -18.10 -29.55
CA GLU A 332 18.18 -18.78 -29.11
C GLU A 332 17.37 -17.88 -28.17
N LEU A 333 18.04 -17.21 -27.23
CA LEU A 333 17.40 -16.24 -26.35
C LEU A 333 16.86 -15.03 -27.13
N GLU A 334 17.64 -14.48 -28.07
CA GLU A 334 17.18 -13.39 -28.96
C GLU A 334 15.90 -13.79 -29.70
N SER A 335 15.85 -15.02 -30.21
CA SER A 335 14.66 -15.54 -30.92
C SER A 335 13.44 -15.64 -30.01
N LEU A 336 13.62 -16.07 -28.75
CA LEU A 336 12.53 -16.10 -27.75
C LEU A 336 12.05 -14.70 -27.40
N LEU A 337 12.96 -13.74 -27.18
CA LEU A 337 12.63 -12.36 -26.85
C LEU A 337 11.89 -11.66 -27.99
N GLU A 338 12.31 -11.87 -29.24
CA GLU A 338 11.59 -11.36 -30.41
C GLU A 338 10.21 -12.00 -30.53
N ALA A 339 10.07 -13.30 -30.27
CA ALA A 339 8.76 -13.97 -30.27
C ALA A 339 7.83 -13.38 -29.19
N LEU A 340 8.33 -13.20 -27.96
CA LEU A 340 7.57 -12.60 -26.85
C LEU A 340 7.17 -11.15 -27.15
N LYS A 341 8.03 -10.38 -27.82
CA LYS A 341 7.76 -8.98 -28.22
C LYS A 341 6.56 -8.86 -29.18
N GLN A 342 6.28 -9.89 -29.97
CA GLN A 342 5.13 -9.91 -30.88
C GLN A 342 3.80 -10.24 -30.17
N GLU A 343 3.84 -10.67 -28.91
CA GLU A 343 2.62 -10.93 -28.15
C GLU A 343 1.91 -9.60 -27.78
N PRO A 344 0.56 -9.62 -27.67
CA PRO A 344 -0.20 -8.45 -27.27
C PRO A 344 0.20 -7.97 -25.87
N ILE A 345 0.02 -6.68 -25.62
CA ILE A 345 0.11 -6.12 -24.27
C ILE A 345 -1.22 -6.40 -23.58
N ASP A 346 -1.15 -7.00 -22.40
CA ASP A 346 -2.33 -7.25 -21.55
C ASP A 346 -2.56 -6.13 -20.54
#